data_AF-A0A535R2N6-F1
#
_entry.id   AF-A0A535R2N6-F1
#
_cell.length_a   1.000
_cell.length_b   1.000
_cell.length_c   1.000
_cell.angle_alpha   90.00
_cell.angle_beta   90.00
_cell.angle_gamma   90.00
#
_symmetry.space_group_name_H-M   'P 1'
#
loop_
_entity.id
_entity.type
_entity.pdbx_description
1 polymer ?
#
loop_
_entity_poly.entity_id
_entity_poly.type
_entity_poly.pdbx_seq_one_letter_code
_entity_poly.pdbx_strand_id
1 'polypeptide(L)'
;MTSGERTTYANANVADVDDLMALAGRAARSVAEGGELHEADEPEPDELPRHSTVAVDPRSVAVERKVGLLRRANKIARGLDPRIHQVTATYGESVQEVLIANSDGLFRTDTRVRLNLAVHTVAKQGDVLESGFEAIRGTAGFEMLTDEAVEHAASDAARRAVLNVGAEPAPAGTYTVVL
;
A
#
# COMPACT_ATOMS: atom_id res chain seq x y z
N MET A 1 0.31 3.41 -27.47
CA MET A 1 -0.34 3.54 -28.79
C MET A 1 -1.06 2.25 -29.10
N THR A 2 -2.28 2.35 -29.63
CA THR A 2 -3.12 1.22 -30.02
C THR A 2 -3.48 1.35 -31.49
N SER A 3 -3.40 0.27 -32.26
CA SER A 3 -3.82 0.20 -33.67
C SER A 3 -4.48 -1.15 -33.91
N GLY A 4 -5.81 -1.18 -33.99
CA GLY A 4 -6.57 -2.43 -33.97
C GLY A 4 -6.28 -3.23 -32.70
N GLU A 5 -5.79 -4.46 -32.85
CA GLU A 5 -5.40 -5.34 -31.73
C GLU A 5 -3.95 -5.12 -31.24
N ARG A 6 -3.17 -4.26 -31.91
CA ARG A 6 -1.76 -4.02 -31.54
C ARG A 6 -1.65 -2.91 -30.52
N THR A 7 -0.94 -3.18 -29.42
CA THR A 7 -0.62 -2.18 -28.40
C THR A 7 0.90 -2.04 -28.27
N THR A 8 1.40 -0.82 -28.40
CA THR A 8 2.77 -0.44 -28.07
C THR A 8 2.78 0.37 -26.79
N TYR A 9 3.67 0.01 -25.87
CA TYR A 9 3.85 0.67 -24.58
C TYR A 9 5.32 1.02 -24.33
N ALA A 10 5.57 2.17 -23.70
CA ALA A 10 6.88 2.62 -23.26
C ALA A 10 6.72 3.39 -21.94
N ASN A 11 7.69 3.27 -21.03
CA ASN A 11 7.74 4.01 -19.77
C ASN A 11 9.16 4.51 -19.48
N ALA A 12 9.26 5.54 -18.64
CA ALA A 12 10.51 6.05 -18.12
C ALA A 12 10.27 6.86 -16.84
N ASN A 13 11.33 7.03 -16.03
CA ASN A 13 11.35 7.95 -14.90
C ASN A 13 11.98 9.28 -15.36
N VAL A 14 11.23 10.07 -16.12
CA VAL A 14 11.67 11.34 -16.70
C VAL A 14 10.82 12.48 -16.16
N ALA A 15 11.44 13.61 -15.89
CA ALA A 15 10.76 14.84 -15.46
C ALA A 15 10.78 15.93 -16.54
N ASP A 16 11.59 15.75 -17.58
CA ASP A 16 11.76 16.71 -18.67
C ASP A 16 10.85 16.40 -19.86
N VAL A 17 10.31 17.45 -20.47
CA VAL A 17 9.36 17.34 -21.59
C VAL A 17 10.04 16.79 -22.84
N ASP A 18 11.30 17.16 -23.11
CA ASP A 18 12.02 16.69 -24.30
C ASP A 18 12.27 15.18 -24.22
N ASP A 19 12.59 14.67 -23.03
CA ASP A 19 12.74 13.24 -22.78
C ASP A 19 11.43 12.47 -22.94
N LEU A 20 10.32 13.05 -22.48
CA LEU A 20 8.97 12.49 -22.66
C LEU A 20 8.60 12.44 -24.15
N MET A 21 8.87 13.51 -24.89
CA MET A 21 8.64 13.59 -26.34
C MET A 21 9.51 12.60 -27.10
N ALA A 22 10.77 12.44 -26.71
CA ALA A 22 11.68 11.46 -27.29
C ALA A 22 11.20 10.02 -27.03
N LEU A 23 10.70 9.73 -25.82
CA LEU A 23 10.11 8.43 -25.47
C LEU A 23 8.86 8.15 -26.29
N ALA A 24 7.94 9.11 -26.39
CA ALA A 24 6.74 9.01 -27.21
C ALA A 24 7.09 8.75 -28.68
N GLY A 25 8.07 9.48 -29.23
CA GLY A 25 8.54 9.30 -30.59
C GLY A 25 9.23 7.95 -30.85
N ARG A 26 9.86 7.34 -29.84
CA ARG A 26 10.37 5.96 -29.94
C ARG A 26 9.24 4.94 -29.95
N ALA A 27 8.23 5.12 -29.09
CA ALA A 27 7.06 4.25 -29.06
C ALA A 27 6.29 4.33 -30.39
N ALA A 28 6.06 5.53 -30.91
CA ALA A 28 5.34 5.74 -32.17
C ALA A 28 6.02 5.05 -33.37
N ARG A 29 7.35 5.09 -33.44
CA ARG A 29 8.13 4.44 -34.53
C ARG A 29 8.00 2.92 -34.59
N SER A 30 7.51 2.29 -33.53
CA SER A 30 7.29 0.83 -33.52
C SER A 30 5.91 0.42 -34.07
N VAL A 31 5.03 1.39 -34.35
CA VAL A 31 3.76 1.17 -35.04
C VAL A 31 4.05 1.19 -36.55
N ALA A 32 3.53 0.19 -37.27
CA ALA A 32 3.85 -0.07 -38.68
C ALA A 32 3.62 1.16 -39.60
N GLU A 33 4.43 1.27 -40.66
CA GLU A 33 4.30 2.31 -41.69
C GLU A 33 2.91 2.26 -42.36
N GLY A 34 2.25 3.42 -42.49
CA GLY A 34 0.98 3.57 -43.22
C GLY A 34 -0.27 3.87 -42.37
N GLY A 35 -0.13 4.14 -41.06
CA GLY A 35 -1.25 4.61 -40.24
C GLY A 35 -1.62 6.08 -40.52
N GLU A 36 -2.91 6.39 -40.57
CA GLU A 36 -3.40 7.78 -40.63
C GLU A 36 -3.08 8.51 -39.31
N LEU A 37 -2.64 9.76 -39.42
CA LEU A 37 -2.44 10.63 -38.26
C LEU A 37 -3.81 11.08 -37.76
N HIS A 38 -4.16 10.69 -36.54
CA HIS A 38 -5.29 11.26 -35.81
C HIS A 38 -4.84 12.54 -35.11
N GLU A 39 -5.50 13.65 -35.42
CA GLU A 39 -5.33 14.89 -34.66
C GLU A 39 -5.96 14.69 -33.29
N ALA A 40 -5.20 14.98 -32.22
CA ALA A 40 -5.69 14.79 -30.87
C ALA A 40 -6.73 15.85 -30.52
N ASP A 41 -7.83 15.43 -29.89
CA ASP A 41 -8.83 16.34 -29.34
C ASP A 41 -8.25 17.17 -28.18
N GLU A 42 -8.83 18.35 -27.94
CA GLU A 42 -8.42 19.21 -26.83
C GLU A 42 -8.69 18.51 -25.48
N PRO A 43 -7.73 18.48 -24.54
CA PRO A 43 -7.93 17.80 -23.27
C PRO A 43 -9.02 18.48 -22.44
N GLU A 44 -10.08 17.75 -22.10
CA GLU A 44 -11.17 18.24 -21.24
C GLU A 44 -11.03 17.67 -19.82
N PRO A 45 -10.69 18.51 -18.82
CA PRO A 45 -10.69 18.08 -17.43
C PRO A 45 -12.10 17.75 -16.98
N ASP A 46 -12.32 16.53 -16.50
CA ASP A 46 -13.57 16.17 -15.83
C ASP A 46 -13.26 15.44 -14.51
N GLU A 47 -14.09 15.67 -13.50
CA GLU A 47 -13.89 15.18 -12.13
C GLU A 47 -14.74 13.93 -11.89
N LEU A 48 -14.09 12.79 -11.65
CA LEU A 48 -14.79 11.59 -11.18
C LEU A 48 -14.95 11.62 -9.65
N PRO A 49 -16.02 11.01 -9.11
CA PRO A 49 -16.17 10.81 -7.68
C PRO A 49 -14.95 10.08 -7.10
N ARG A 50 -14.35 10.63 -6.04
CA ARG A 50 -13.23 9.98 -5.35
C ARG A 50 -13.77 8.90 -4.41
N HIS A 51 -13.36 7.65 -4.61
CA HIS A 51 -13.77 6.52 -3.76
C HIS A 51 -13.17 6.55 -2.35
N SER A 52 -12.09 7.31 -2.14
CA SER A 52 -11.44 7.49 -0.84
C SER A 52 -11.56 8.95 -0.41
N THR A 53 -12.00 9.17 0.82
CA THR A 53 -11.92 10.48 1.47
C THR A 53 -10.70 10.47 2.36
N VAL A 54 -9.80 11.43 2.15
CA VAL A 54 -8.62 11.65 2.97
C VAL A 54 -8.92 12.86 3.85
N ALA A 55 -9.24 12.64 5.12
CA ALA A 55 -9.51 13.73 6.05
C ALA A 55 -8.21 14.36 6.56
N VAL A 56 -7.16 13.54 6.76
CA VAL A 56 -5.85 13.97 7.22
C VAL A 56 -4.79 13.48 6.22
N ASP A 57 -4.23 14.40 5.43
CA ASP A 57 -3.10 14.07 4.56
C ASP A 57 -1.90 13.65 5.41
N PRO A 58 -1.36 12.44 5.23
CA PRO A 58 -0.26 11.97 6.05
C PRO A 58 1.04 12.77 5.85
N ARG A 59 1.19 13.52 4.75
CA ARG A 59 2.31 14.47 4.54
C ARG A 59 2.28 15.64 5.51
N SER A 60 1.10 16.00 6.03
CA SER A 60 0.92 17.08 7.01
C SER A 60 1.22 16.65 8.45
N VAL A 61 1.37 15.35 8.69
CA VAL A 61 1.54 14.78 10.04
C VAL A 61 3.02 14.73 10.40
N ALA A 62 3.36 15.32 11.55
CA ALA A 62 4.72 15.33 12.09
C ALA A 62 5.30 13.91 12.27
N VAL A 63 6.58 13.74 11.95
CA VAL A 63 7.29 12.45 12.05
C VAL A 63 7.25 11.92 13.48
N GLU A 64 7.30 12.80 14.48
CA GLU A 64 7.24 12.46 15.90
C GLU A 64 5.94 11.76 16.26
N ARG A 65 4.82 12.16 15.65
CA ARG A 65 3.52 11.51 15.86
C ARG A 65 3.54 10.09 15.28
N LYS A 66 4.07 9.91 14.08
CA LYS A 66 4.23 8.60 13.41
C LYS A 66 5.11 7.66 14.23
N VAL A 67 6.27 8.15 14.67
CA VAL A 67 7.18 7.40 15.56
C VAL A 67 6.54 7.10 16.92
N GLY A 68 5.73 8.02 17.45
CA GLY A 68 4.96 7.84 18.67
C GLY A 68 4.04 6.61 18.61
N LEU A 69 3.35 6.41 17.48
CA LEU A 69 2.52 5.22 17.26
C LEU A 69 3.35 3.93 17.26
N LEU A 70 4.52 3.93 16.62
CA LEU A 70 5.41 2.75 16.60
C LEU A 70 5.94 2.41 18.00
N ARG A 71 6.32 3.42 18.78
CA ARG A 71 6.74 3.24 20.19
C ARG A 71 5.59 2.71 21.05
N ARG A 72 4.37 3.23 20.84
CA ARG A 72 3.15 2.76 21.50
C ARG A 72 2.90 1.28 21.20
N ALA A 73 2.90 0.89 19.92
CA ALA A 73 2.74 -0.50 19.50
C ALA A 73 3.77 -1.43 20.15
N ASN A 74 5.06 -1.04 20.12
CA ASN A 74 6.12 -1.82 20.75
C ASN A 74 5.91 -1.97 22.27
N LYS A 75 5.54 -0.90 22.97
CA LYS A 75 5.29 -0.95 24.42
C LYS A 75 4.11 -1.88 24.75
N ILE A 76 3.02 -1.79 24.01
CA ILE A 76 1.81 -2.61 24.22
C ILE A 76 2.12 -4.08 23.98
N ALA A 77 2.70 -4.43 22.83
CA ALA A 77 3.02 -5.81 22.47
C ALA A 77 3.97 -6.46 23.50
N ARG A 78 5.03 -5.76 23.92
CA ARG A 78 5.97 -6.28 24.94
C ARG A 78 5.37 -6.37 26.34
N GLY A 79 4.42 -5.48 26.66
CA GLY A 79 3.74 -5.47 27.94
C GLY A 79 2.69 -6.57 28.10
N LEU A 80 2.32 -7.28 27.01
CA LEU A 80 1.23 -8.24 27.00
C LEU A 80 1.61 -9.59 27.63
N ASP A 81 2.78 -10.13 27.30
CA ASP A 81 3.24 -11.43 27.84
C ASP A 81 4.79 -11.46 27.90
N PRO A 82 5.40 -11.96 29.00
CA PRO A 82 6.86 -12.03 29.14
C PRO A 82 7.56 -12.92 28.10
N ARG A 83 6.83 -13.81 27.40
CA ARG A 83 7.38 -14.63 26.32
C ARG A 83 7.63 -13.84 25.04
N ILE A 84 7.09 -12.63 24.89
CA ILE A 84 7.35 -11.77 23.74
C ILE A 84 8.83 -11.36 23.72
N HIS A 85 9.58 -11.98 22.82
CA HIS A 85 11.02 -11.80 22.71
C HIS A 85 11.37 -10.63 21.78
N GLN A 86 10.71 -10.56 20.62
CA GLN A 86 10.94 -9.53 19.61
C GLN A 86 9.64 -8.86 19.21
N VAL A 87 9.71 -7.54 18.98
CA VAL A 87 8.64 -6.77 18.37
C VAL A 87 9.24 -5.87 17.30
N THR A 88 8.65 -5.91 16.11
CA THR A 88 8.96 -5.05 14.98
C THR A 88 7.67 -4.32 14.58
N ALA A 89 7.63 -3.01 14.77
CA ALA A 89 6.56 -2.16 14.29
C ALA A 89 7.05 -1.36 13.07
N THR A 90 6.32 -1.41 11.97
CA THR A 90 6.67 -0.69 10.73
C THR A 90 5.56 0.27 10.33
N TYR A 91 5.97 1.42 9.80
CA TYR A 91 5.09 2.40 9.21
C TYR A 91 5.48 2.60 7.75
N GLY A 92 4.50 2.67 6.86
CA GLY A 92 4.69 3.01 5.46
C GLY A 92 3.54 3.86 4.94
N GLU A 93 3.86 4.84 4.13
CA GLU A 93 2.90 5.71 3.47
C GLU A 93 3.27 5.89 2.00
N SER A 94 2.28 6.08 1.14
CA SER A 94 2.48 6.56 -0.22
C SER A 94 1.38 7.53 -0.59
N VAL A 95 1.75 8.73 -1.03
CA VAL A 95 0.84 9.67 -1.70
C VAL A 95 1.27 9.72 -3.15
N GLN A 96 0.37 9.31 -4.05
CA GLN A 96 0.64 9.19 -5.48
C GLN A 96 -0.31 10.08 -6.26
N GLU A 97 0.24 11.06 -6.96
CA GLU A 97 -0.48 11.88 -7.93
C GLU A 97 -0.42 11.19 -9.29
N VAL A 98 -1.58 11.02 -9.92
CA VAL A 98 -1.73 10.34 -11.21
C VAL A 98 -2.44 11.28 -12.16
N LEU A 99 -1.91 11.42 -13.37
CA LEU A 99 -2.57 12.09 -14.49
C LEU A 99 -2.69 11.10 -15.64
N ILE A 100 -3.87 11.03 -16.23
CA ILE A 100 -4.15 10.21 -17.41
C ILE A 100 -4.68 11.14 -18.50
N ALA A 101 -4.01 11.14 -19.65
CA ALA A 101 -4.47 11.83 -20.85
C ALA A 101 -4.41 10.91 -22.08
N ASN A 102 -5.32 11.09 -23.03
CA ASN A 102 -5.31 10.38 -24.31
C ASN A 102 -5.60 11.32 -25.51
N SER A 103 -5.57 10.78 -26.72
CA SER A 103 -5.83 11.52 -27.96
C SER A 103 -7.30 11.89 -28.16
N ASP A 104 -8.22 11.27 -27.43
CA ASP A 104 -9.68 11.47 -27.55
C ASP A 104 -10.17 12.54 -26.56
N GLY A 105 -9.28 13.42 -26.11
CA GLY A 105 -9.58 14.53 -25.21
C GLY A 105 -9.69 14.16 -23.73
N LEU A 106 -9.43 12.89 -23.34
CA LEU A 106 -9.44 12.51 -21.92
C LEU A 106 -8.35 13.29 -21.17
N PHE A 107 -8.73 13.93 -20.06
CA PHE A 107 -7.78 14.48 -19.09
C PHE A 107 -8.28 14.27 -17.67
N ARG A 108 -7.60 13.43 -16.89
CA ARG A 108 -8.01 13.07 -15.52
C ARG A 108 -6.86 13.11 -14.55
N THR A 109 -7.15 13.54 -13.33
CA THR A 109 -6.21 13.51 -12.22
C THR A 109 -6.77 12.73 -11.05
N ASP A 110 -5.88 12.11 -10.28
CA ASP A 110 -6.21 11.37 -9.06
C ASP A 110 -5.09 11.53 -8.02
N THR A 111 -5.44 11.50 -6.74
CA THR A 111 -4.48 11.49 -5.63
C THR A 111 -4.76 10.28 -4.76
N ARG A 112 -3.87 9.30 -4.81
CA ARG A 112 -4.01 8.02 -4.12
C ARG A 112 -3.15 8.03 -2.87
N VAL A 113 -3.81 8.05 -1.71
CA VAL A 113 -3.15 7.89 -0.41
C VAL A 113 -3.27 6.44 0.03
N ARG A 114 -2.15 5.84 0.43
CA ARG A 114 -2.11 4.51 1.05
C ARG A 114 -1.28 4.56 2.32
N LEU A 115 -1.79 3.98 3.38
CA LEU A 115 -1.11 3.84 4.66
C LEU A 115 -1.02 2.38 5.08
N ASN A 116 0.06 2.06 5.77
CA ASN A 116 0.31 0.79 6.41
C ASN A 116 1.01 1.02 7.76
N LEU A 117 0.43 0.48 8.83
CA LEU A 117 1.14 0.24 10.08
C LEU A 117 1.03 -1.24 10.40
N ALA A 118 2.16 -1.93 10.50
CA ALA A 118 2.19 -3.36 10.79
C ALA A 118 2.97 -3.64 12.07
N VAL A 119 2.46 -4.58 12.87
CA VAL A 119 3.12 -5.07 14.08
C VAL A 119 3.41 -6.55 13.90
N HIS A 120 4.69 -6.89 13.93
CA HIS A 120 5.16 -8.27 13.94
C HIS A 120 5.77 -8.56 15.30
N THR A 121 5.38 -9.67 15.90
CA THR A 121 5.85 -10.09 17.23
C THR A 121 6.36 -11.52 17.15
N VAL A 122 7.33 -11.84 17.99
CA VAL A 122 7.87 -13.20 18.14
C VAL A 122 7.84 -13.56 19.62
N ALA A 123 7.17 -14.65 19.95
CA ALA A 123 7.15 -15.24 21.28
C ALA A 123 8.13 -16.42 21.35
N LYS A 124 8.73 -16.64 22.52
CA LYS A 124 9.65 -17.75 22.78
C LYS A 124 9.20 -18.56 24.00
N GLN A 125 9.15 -19.89 23.87
CA GLN A 125 8.91 -20.81 24.97
C GLN A 125 9.85 -22.02 24.84
N GLY A 126 10.84 -22.11 25.73
CA GLY A 126 11.94 -23.08 25.56
C GLY A 126 12.70 -22.80 24.26
N ASP A 127 12.81 -23.83 23.41
CA ASP A 127 13.44 -23.72 22.09
C ASP A 127 12.45 -23.37 20.96
N VAL A 128 11.15 -23.26 21.27
CA VAL A 128 10.11 -22.91 20.29
C VAL A 128 10.02 -21.40 20.14
N LEU A 129 10.02 -20.94 18.89
CA LEU A 129 9.80 -19.56 18.48
C LEU A 129 8.61 -19.51 17.55
N GLU A 130 7.63 -18.69 17.88
CA GLU A 130 6.45 -18.50 17.06
C GLU A 130 6.14 -17.03 16.86
N SER A 131 5.51 -16.74 15.73
CA SER A 131 5.25 -15.37 15.29
C SER A 131 3.77 -15.01 15.31
N GLY A 132 3.50 -13.72 15.41
CA GLY A 132 2.18 -13.14 15.32
C GLY A 132 2.25 -11.80 14.62
N PHE A 133 1.27 -11.55 13.76
CA PHE A 133 1.25 -10.41 12.86
C PHE A 133 -0.13 -9.78 12.84
N GLU A 134 -0.20 -8.46 12.82
CA GLU A 134 -1.42 -7.69 12.54
C GLU A 134 -1.05 -6.36 11.87
N ALA A 135 -1.94 -5.83 11.04
CA ALA A 135 -1.67 -4.57 10.34
C ALA A 135 -2.93 -3.75 10.06
N ILE A 136 -2.78 -2.43 10.17
CA ILE A 136 -3.76 -1.44 9.75
C ILE A 136 -3.34 -0.95 8.37
N ARG A 137 -4.14 -1.26 7.34
CA ARG A 137 -3.82 -0.96 5.93
C ARG A 137 -5.04 -0.44 5.21
N GLY A 138 -4.86 0.55 4.34
CA GLY A 138 -5.95 1.03 3.52
C GLY A 138 -5.63 2.22 2.66
N THR A 139 -6.59 2.55 1.82
CA THR A 139 -6.63 3.76 0.99
C THR A 139 -7.44 4.83 1.72
N ALA A 140 -6.84 5.44 2.74
CA ALA A 140 -7.43 6.50 3.56
C ALA A 140 -6.33 7.41 4.12
N GLY A 141 -6.70 8.53 4.73
CA GLY A 141 -5.76 9.44 5.38
C GLY A 141 -5.30 8.93 6.75
N PHE A 142 -4.46 9.74 7.41
CA PHE A 142 -3.85 9.41 8.70
C PHE A 142 -4.87 9.20 9.83
N GLU A 143 -6.11 9.68 9.67
CA GLU A 143 -7.24 9.44 10.57
C GLU A 143 -7.48 7.95 10.87
N MET A 144 -7.08 7.05 9.97
CA MET A 144 -7.22 5.60 10.19
C MET A 144 -6.27 5.04 11.27
N LEU A 145 -5.19 5.76 11.61
CA LEU A 145 -4.16 5.34 12.56
C LEU A 145 -4.39 5.96 13.93
N THR A 146 -5.54 5.65 14.53
CA THR A 146 -5.86 6.05 15.90
C THR A 146 -5.01 5.29 16.92
N ASP A 147 -4.84 5.85 18.11
CA ASP A 147 -4.15 5.19 19.21
C ASP A 147 -4.80 3.84 19.57
N GLU A 148 -6.13 3.78 19.48
CA GLU A 148 -6.93 2.57 19.73
C GLU A 148 -6.71 1.51 18.65
N ALA A 149 -6.71 1.89 17.36
CA ALA A 149 -6.47 0.94 16.28
C ALA A 149 -5.06 0.33 16.39
N VAL A 150 -4.06 1.16 16.71
CA VAL A 150 -2.67 0.72 16.91
C VAL A 150 -2.54 -0.20 18.13
N GLU A 151 -3.28 0.07 19.20
CA GLU A 151 -3.35 -0.78 20.38
C GLU A 151 -3.96 -2.14 20.10
N HIS A 152 -5.07 -2.19 19.36
CA HIS A 152 -5.67 -3.45 18.91
C HIS A 152 -4.69 -4.25 18.05
N ALA A 153 -4.08 -3.63 17.04
CA ALA A 153 -3.12 -4.31 16.16
C ALA A 153 -1.92 -4.87 16.95
N ALA A 154 -1.34 -4.09 17.87
CA ALA A 154 -0.22 -4.54 18.68
C ALA A 154 -0.61 -5.70 19.62
N SER A 155 -1.79 -5.61 20.23
CA SER A 155 -2.29 -6.63 21.15
C SER A 155 -2.62 -7.92 20.41
N ASP A 156 -3.25 -7.85 19.24
CA ASP A 156 -3.61 -9.02 18.44
C ASP A 156 -2.39 -9.73 17.87
N ALA A 157 -1.39 -8.98 17.38
CA ALA A 157 -0.12 -9.55 16.95
C ALA A 157 0.53 -10.33 18.11
N ALA A 158 0.66 -9.72 19.29
CA ALA A 158 1.26 -10.37 20.45
C ALA A 158 0.44 -11.57 20.94
N ARG A 159 -0.89 -11.47 21.00
CA ARG A 159 -1.77 -12.59 21.35
C ARG A 159 -1.59 -13.78 20.41
N ARG A 160 -1.49 -13.53 19.10
CA ARG A 160 -1.26 -14.60 18.11
C ARG A 160 0.08 -15.30 18.32
N ALA A 161 1.17 -14.54 18.52
CA ALA A 161 2.48 -15.14 18.78
C ALA A 161 2.48 -16.00 20.04
N VAL A 162 1.87 -15.50 21.11
CA VAL A 162 1.75 -16.18 22.40
C VAL A 162 0.88 -17.44 22.32
N LEU A 163 -0.22 -17.38 21.56
CA LEU A 163 -1.08 -18.54 21.31
C LEU A 163 -0.31 -19.62 20.54
N ASN A 164 0.38 -19.23 19.47
CA ASN A 164 1.11 -20.15 18.60
C ASN A 164 2.25 -20.85 19.33
N VAL A 165 3.02 -20.14 20.17
CA VAL A 165 4.16 -20.75 20.89
C VAL A 165 3.75 -21.82 21.90
N GLY A 166 2.48 -21.82 22.31
CA GLY A 166 1.88 -22.83 23.19
C GLY A 166 1.00 -23.85 22.46
N ALA A 167 0.92 -23.81 21.13
CA ALA A 167 0.05 -24.67 20.35
C ALA A 167 0.65 -26.08 20.19
N GLU A 168 -0.22 -27.08 20.26
CA GLU A 168 0.13 -28.46 19.93
C GLU A 168 -0.08 -28.74 18.43
N PRO A 169 0.58 -29.77 17.87
CA PRO A 169 0.35 -30.17 16.49
C PRO A 169 -1.14 -30.43 16.21
N ALA A 170 -1.64 -29.85 15.11
CA ALA A 170 -3.01 -30.08 14.67
C ALA A 170 -3.24 -31.58 14.35
N PRO A 171 -4.45 -32.11 14.60
CA PRO A 171 -4.79 -33.50 14.31
C PRO A 171 -4.76 -33.77 12.79
N ALA A 172 -4.31 -34.97 12.41
CA ALA A 172 -4.24 -35.39 11.01
C ALA A 172 -5.54 -36.08 10.56
N GLY A 173 -6.06 -35.72 9.39
CA GLY A 173 -7.27 -36.31 8.81
C GLY A 173 -8.10 -35.33 7.99
N THR A 174 -9.26 -35.78 7.52
CA THR A 174 -10.24 -34.94 6.82
C THR A 174 -11.22 -34.35 7.84
N TYR A 175 -11.26 -33.02 7.91
CA TYR A 175 -12.14 -32.28 8.82
C TYR A 175 -12.89 -31.19 8.07
N THR A 176 -14.02 -30.74 8.64
CA THR A 176 -14.67 -29.50 8.21
C THR A 176 -13.90 -28.33 8.80
N VAL A 177 -13.54 -27.35 7.98
CA VAL A 177 -12.79 -26.14 8.39
C VAL A 177 -13.72 -24.93 8.32
N VAL A 178 -13.71 -24.12 9.38
CA VAL A 178 -14.37 -22.81 9.40
C VAL A 178 -13.29 -21.75 9.21
N LEU A 179 -13.49 -20.87 8.23
CA LEU A 179 -12.60 -19.75 7.91
C LEU A 179 -13.20 -18.45 8.43
#